data_AF-A0A7C7THH5-F1
#
_entry.id   AF-A0A7C7THH5-F1
#
_cell.length_a   1.000
_cell.length_b   1.000
_cell.length_c   1.000
_cell.angle_alpha   90.00
_cell.angle_beta   90.00
_cell.angle_gamma   90.00
#
_symmetry.space_group_name_H-M   'P 1'
#
loop_
_entity.id
_entity.type
_entity.pdbx_description
1 polymer ?
#
loop_
_entity_poly.entity_id
_entity_poly.type
_entity_poly.pdbx_seq_one_letter_code
_entity_poly.pdbx_strand_id
1 'polypeptide(L)'
;SQRADLKILVQRALANGVQAAKFAARPNKPWEGIDYWDSHSDHNIDLMGILGGYGKATPSLNEMAAVCRIPGKLGVDGQEVAPLWLEGRWDEIVAYNECDALTTYLLWLRLAYFGGFFDEAQYSEEQDRVRTLLQTEGESGKTHLLEFLEEWERLLTEYLA
;
A
#
# COMPACT_ATOMS: atom_id res chain seq x y z
N SER A 1 3.88 -5.84 3.61
CA SER A 1 5.28 -6.22 3.85
C SER A 1 5.41 -7.70 4.20
N GLN A 2 6.50 -8.32 3.77
CA GLN A 2 6.85 -9.72 4.07
C GLN A 2 7.23 -9.94 5.54
N ARG A 3 7.63 -8.86 6.24
CA ARG A 3 8.08 -8.90 7.63
C ARG A 3 6.92 -8.81 8.64
N ALA A 4 5.80 -8.16 8.29
CA ALA A 4 4.66 -7.99 9.18
C ALA A 4 3.38 -8.64 8.64
N ASP A 5 2.83 -8.13 7.53
CA ASP A 5 1.46 -8.44 7.09
C ASP A 5 1.25 -9.93 6.78
N LEU A 6 2.11 -10.51 5.94
CA LEU A 6 2.03 -11.95 5.63
C LEU A 6 2.28 -12.80 6.88
N LYS A 7 3.16 -12.37 7.79
CA LYS A 7 3.44 -13.12 9.02
C LYS A 7 2.24 -13.12 9.95
N ILE A 8 1.57 -11.98 10.12
CA ILE A 8 0.36 -11.88 10.95
C ILE A 8 -0.76 -12.75 10.35
N LEU A 9 -0.99 -12.71 9.04
CA LEU A 9 -2.00 -13.55 8.39
C LEU A 9 -1.72 -15.04 8.57
N VAL A 10 -0.47 -15.48 8.38
CA VAL A 10 -0.06 -16.88 8.59
C VAL A 10 -0.23 -17.29 10.06
N GLN A 11 0.23 -16.46 11.00
CA GLN A 11 0.10 -16.73 12.43
C GLN A 11 -1.36 -16.85 12.84
N ARG A 12 -2.24 -15.97 12.33
CA ARG A 12 -3.68 -16.03 12.59
C ARG A 12 -4.35 -17.25 11.96
N ALA A 13 -3.97 -17.61 10.74
CA ALA A 13 -4.47 -18.84 10.11
C ALA A 13 -4.10 -20.08 10.93
N LEU A 14 -2.85 -20.19 11.38
CA LEU A 14 -2.38 -21.28 12.24
C LEU A 14 -3.13 -21.32 13.57
N ALA A 15 -3.27 -20.18 14.24
CA ALA A 15 -3.96 -20.08 15.54
C ALA A 15 -5.43 -20.50 15.46
N ASN A 16 -6.07 -20.35 14.28
CA ASN A 16 -7.46 -20.70 14.05
C ASN A 16 -7.66 -22.02 13.27
N GLY A 17 -6.58 -22.77 13.00
CA GLY A 17 -6.67 -24.02 12.23
C GLY A 17 -7.18 -23.85 10.79
N VAL A 18 -6.99 -22.67 10.18
CA VAL A 18 -7.42 -22.37 8.82
C VAL A 18 -6.42 -22.94 7.81
N GLN A 19 -6.91 -23.79 6.91
CA GLN A 19 -6.10 -24.31 5.80
C GLN A 19 -6.05 -23.30 4.64
N ALA A 20 -4.85 -22.99 4.16
CA ALA A 20 -4.62 -22.13 3.00
C ALA A 20 -3.67 -22.81 1.98
N ALA A 21 -4.00 -24.02 1.53
CA ALA A 21 -3.09 -24.88 0.76
C ALA A 21 -2.57 -24.25 -0.55
N LYS A 22 -3.41 -23.49 -1.27
CA LYS A 22 -2.97 -22.79 -2.51
C LYS A 22 -2.01 -21.64 -2.21
N PHE A 23 -2.24 -20.90 -1.14
CA PHE A 23 -1.33 -19.84 -0.68
C PHE A 23 0.01 -20.42 -0.17
N ALA A 24 -0.05 -21.59 0.48
CA ALA A 24 1.12 -22.31 0.97
C ALA A 24 1.85 -23.13 -0.10
N ALA A 25 1.30 -23.21 -1.32
CA ALA A 25 1.92 -23.96 -2.40
C ALA A 25 3.20 -23.27 -2.84
N ARG A 26 4.21 -24.08 -3.17
CA ARG A 26 5.49 -23.60 -3.68
C ARG A 26 5.83 -24.37 -4.96
N PRO A 27 6.23 -23.68 -6.03
CA PRO A 27 6.67 -24.34 -7.26
C PRO A 27 8.02 -25.05 -7.02
N ASN A 28 8.35 -26.03 -7.86
CA ASN A 28 9.65 -26.70 -7.76
C ASN A 28 10.80 -25.78 -8.16
N LYS A 29 10.55 -24.86 -9.11
CA LYS A 29 11.50 -23.82 -9.52
C LYS A 29 10.83 -22.45 -9.51
N PRO A 30 11.56 -21.36 -9.22
CA PRO A 30 10.96 -20.03 -9.06
C PRO A 30 10.13 -19.54 -10.26
N TRP A 31 10.53 -19.87 -11.49
CA TRP A 31 9.83 -19.44 -12.70
C TRP A 31 8.64 -20.33 -13.09
N GLU A 32 8.38 -21.41 -12.36
CA GLU A 32 7.30 -22.35 -12.68
C GLU A 32 5.96 -21.93 -12.07
N GLY A 33 5.93 -20.90 -11.21
CA GLY A 33 4.66 -20.37 -10.70
C GLY A 33 4.79 -19.43 -9.50
N ILE A 34 3.65 -19.20 -8.86
CA ILE A 34 3.52 -18.26 -7.74
C ILE A 34 4.11 -18.87 -6.47
N ASP A 35 5.07 -18.16 -5.86
CA ASP A 35 5.55 -18.43 -4.51
C ASP A 35 5.36 -17.17 -3.65
N TYR A 36 4.42 -17.18 -2.70
CA TYR A 36 4.20 -16.08 -1.74
C TYR A 36 5.19 -16.11 -0.57
N TRP A 37 6.00 -17.17 -0.45
CA TRP A 37 6.99 -17.36 0.63
C TRP A 37 8.39 -16.95 0.21
N ASP A 38 8.67 -16.92 -1.09
CA ASP A 38 9.91 -16.38 -1.61
C ASP A 38 9.90 -14.85 -1.54
N SER A 39 10.89 -14.30 -0.82
CA SER A 39 11.05 -12.86 -0.67
C SER A 39 11.45 -12.15 -1.96
N HIS A 40 11.93 -12.90 -2.96
CA HIS A 40 12.36 -12.40 -4.27
C HIS A 40 11.35 -12.70 -5.39
N SER A 41 10.15 -13.14 -5.03
CA SER A 41 9.08 -13.45 -5.97
C SER A 41 8.48 -12.16 -6.55
N ASP A 42 8.34 -12.12 -7.88
CA ASP A 42 7.63 -11.04 -8.58
C ASP A 42 6.11 -11.06 -8.32
N HIS A 43 5.61 -12.11 -7.66
CA HIS A 43 4.19 -12.21 -7.28
C HIS A 43 3.90 -11.59 -5.90
N ASN A 44 4.92 -11.20 -5.14
CA ASN A 44 4.79 -10.53 -3.85
C ASN A 44 5.90 -9.48 -3.68
N ILE A 45 5.62 -8.30 -4.22
CA ILE A 45 6.57 -7.20 -4.28
C ILE A 45 6.53 -6.43 -2.96
N ASP A 46 7.57 -6.58 -2.13
CA ASP A 46 7.74 -5.80 -0.91
C ASP A 46 8.54 -4.51 -1.20
N LEU A 47 7.83 -3.38 -1.34
CA LEU A 47 8.43 -2.08 -1.62
C LEU A 47 9.52 -1.70 -0.61
N MET A 48 9.33 -2.07 0.66
CA MET A 48 10.32 -1.80 1.71
C MET A 48 11.64 -2.53 1.45
N GLY A 49 11.58 -3.75 0.88
CA GLY A 49 12.77 -4.51 0.51
C GLY A 49 13.51 -3.93 -0.69
N ILE A 50 12.79 -3.28 -1.60
CA ILE A 50 13.35 -2.70 -2.83
C ILE A 50 13.91 -1.29 -2.59
N LEU A 51 13.15 -0.46 -1.87
CA LEU A 51 13.50 0.95 -1.62
C LEU A 51 14.38 1.14 -0.38
N GLY A 52 14.39 0.16 0.52
CA GLY A 52 15.16 0.24 1.77
C GLY A 52 16.62 -0.17 1.61
N GLY A 53 17.50 0.51 2.35
CA GLY A 53 18.89 0.11 2.53
C GLY A 53 19.14 -0.66 3.82
N TYR A 54 20.41 -1.02 4.07
CA TYR A 54 20.80 -1.73 5.29
C TYR A 54 20.58 -0.88 6.55
N GLY A 55 19.95 -1.47 7.58
CA GLY A 55 19.74 -0.82 8.87
C GLY A 55 18.77 0.37 8.81
N LYS A 56 19.20 1.54 9.33
CA LYS A 56 18.36 2.76 9.39
C LYS A 56 18.07 3.41 8.03
N ALA A 57 18.62 2.87 6.94
CA ALA A 57 18.41 3.37 5.59
C ALA A 57 17.09 2.88 4.96
N THR A 58 16.18 2.28 5.74
CA THR A 58 14.84 1.91 5.28
C THR A 58 13.87 3.05 5.58
N PRO A 59 13.36 3.78 4.55
CA PRO A 59 12.37 4.83 4.79
C PRO A 59 11.03 4.23 5.20
N SER A 60 10.29 4.96 6.03
CA SER A 60 8.87 4.71 6.28
C SER A 60 8.03 4.98 5.03
N LEU A 61 6.80 4.44 5.01
CA LEU A 61 5.83 4.72 3.95
C LEU A 61 5.64 6.23 3.76
N ASN A 62 5.51 6.97 4.87
CA ASN A 62 5.31 8.42 4.85
C ASN A 62 6.50 9.20 4.30
N GLU A 63 7.72 8.82 4.69
CA GLU A 63 8.92 9.47 4.16
C GLU A 63 9.02 9.27 2.65
N MET A 64 8.70 8.06 2.17
CA MET A 64 8.73 7.78 0.74
C MET A 64 7.60 8.47 -0.02
N ALA A 65 6.39 8.49 0.56
CA ALA A 65 5.23 9.19 0.01
C ALA A 65 5.51 10.69 -0.14
N ALA A 66 6.10 11.32 0.89
CA ALA A 66 6.44 12.74 0.90
C ALA A 66 7.41 13.11 -0.23
N VAL A 67 8.50 12.34 -0.41
CA VAL A 67 9.45 12.57 -1.52
C VAL A 67 8.79 12.32 -2.89
N CYS A 68 7.78 11.45 -2.93
CA CYS A 68 6.99 11.18 -4.11
C CYS A 68 5.78 12.14 -4.29
N ARG A 69 5.53 13.09 -3.39
CA ARG A 69 4.34 13.96 -3.46
C ARG A 69 3.04 13.16 -3.56
N ILE A 70 3.00 12.06 -2.83
CA ILE A 70 1.82 11.25 -2.61
C ILE A 70 1.40 11.53 -1.17
N PRO A 71 0.09 11.66 -0.88
CA PRO A 71 -0.35 11.79 0.50
C PRO A 71 0.19 10.62 1.33
N GLY A 72 0.85 10.95 2.44
CA GLY A 72 1.26 9.98 3.45
C GLY A 72 0.17 9.81 4.50
N LYS A 73 0.55 9.63 5.77
CA LYS A 73 -0.38 9.64 6.92
C LYS A 73 -1.29 10.87 6.88
N LEU A 74 -2.56 10.63 6.57
CA LEU A 74 -3.66 11.57 6.80
C LEU A 74 -4.34 11.15 8.10
N GLY A 75 -3.97 11.78 9.21
CA GLY A 75 -4.60 11.55 10.53
C GLY A 75 -3.94 10.45 11.36
N VAL A 76 -4.71 9.38 11.65
CA VAL A 76 -4.48 8.37 12.70
C VAL A 76 -3.04 7.81 12.69
N ASP A 77 -2.41 7.75 13.86
CA ASP A 77 -1.17 7.01 14.05
C ASP A 77 -1.44 5.51 14.21
N GLY A 78 -0.62 4.62 13.62
CA GLY A 78 -0.69 3.18 13.87
C GLY A 78 -0.64 2.81 15.37
N GLN A 79 -0.08 3.68 16.22
CA GLN A 79 -0.12 3.52 17.68
C GLN A 79 -1.53 3.70 18.29
N GLU A 80 -2.44 4.37 17.58
CA GLU A 80 -3.81 4.67 18.02
C GLU A 80 -4.81 3.58 17.62
N VAL A 81 -4.42 2.60 16.79
CA VAL A 81 -5.32 1.54 16.31
C VAL A 81 -5.94 0.74 17.47
N ALA A 82 -5.15 0.39 18.49
CA ALA A 82 -5.67 -0.37 19.63
C ALA A 82 -6.64 0.45 20.50
N PRO A 83 -6.34 1.71 20.88
CA PRO A 83 -7.32 2.62 21.49
C PRO A 83 -8.60 2.77 20.66
N LEU A 84 -8.50 3.12 19.37
CA LEU A 84 -9.65 3.30 18.48
C LEU A 84 -10.53 2.06 18.39
N TRP A 85 -9.91 0.88 18.37
CA TRP A 85 -10.65 -0.39 18.36
C TRP A 85 -11.47 -0.58 19.63
N LEU A 86 -10.87 -0.32 20.80
CA LEU A 86 -11.54 -0.43 22.10
C LEU A 86 -12.67 0.60 22.26
N GLU A 87 -12.54 1.75 21.62
CA GLU A 87 -13.55 2.81 21.57
C GLU A 87 -14.66 2.55 20.54
N GLY A 88 -14.56 1.50 19.72
CA GLY A 88 -15.53 1.19 18.67
C GLY A 88 -15.44 2.09 17.43
N ARG A 89 -14.33 2.82 17.27
CA ARG A 89 -14.09 3.78 16.18
C ARG A 89 -13.51 3.09 14.96
N TRP A 90 -14.24 2.11 14.42
CA TRP A 90 -13.75 1.25 13.35
C TRP A 90 -13.67 1.95 12.00
N ASP A 91 -14.58 2.89 11.73
CA ASP A 91 -14.59 3.65 10.48
C ASP A 91 -13.28 4.43 10.29
N GLU A 92 -12.69 4.93 11.37
CA GLU A 92 -11.39 5.62 11.33
C GLU A 92 -10.23 4.67 11.07
N ILE A 93 -10.27 3.45 11.63
CA ILE A 93 -9.28 2.41 11.35
C ILE A 93 -9.38 2.00 9.88
N VAL A 94 -10.59 1.85 9.34
CA VAL A 94 -10.82 1.50 7.94
C VAL A 94 -10.30 2.62 7.04
N ALA A 95 -10.68 3.87 7.30
CA ALA A 95 -10.22 5.03 6.54
C ALA A 95 -8.68 5.13 6.51
N TYR A 96 -8.04 4.97 7.67
CA TYR A 96 -6.59 4.94 7.78
C TYR A 96 -5.95 3.84 6.92
N ASN A 97 -6.46 2.59 6.99
CA ASN A 97 -5.92 1.49 6.20
C ASN A 97 -6.18 1.65 4.70
N GLU A 98 -7.32 2.21 4.29
CA GLU A 98 -7.60 2.53 2.89
C GLU A 98 -6.60 3.56 2.35
N CYS A 99 -6.32 4.64 3.11
CA CYS A 99 -5.31 5.62 2.75
C CYS A 99 -3.90 5.01 2.63
N ASP A 100 -3.46 4.21 3.61
CA ASP A 100 -2.14 3.55 3.56
C ASP A 100 -2.04 2.58 2.36
N ALA A 101 -3.14 1.89 2.01
CA ALA A 101 -3.18 1.03 0.82
C ALA A 101 -3.06 1.83 -0.48
N LEU A 102 -3.74 2.98 -0.59
CA LEU A 102 -3.65 3.89 -1.73
C LEU A 102 -2.24 4.48 -1.89
N THR A 103 -1.65 4.96 -0.80
CA THR A 103 -0.25 5.44 -0.77
C THR A 103 0.72 4.33 -1.21
N THR A 104 0.53 3.12 -0.69
CA THR A 104 1.34 1.95 -1.07
C THR A 104 1.20 1.64 -2.57
N TYR A 105 -0.03 1.65 -3.10
CA TYR A 105 -0.27 1.40 -4.52
C TYR A 105 0.38 2.47 -5.41
N LEU A 106 0.24 3.76 -5.08
CA LEU A 106 0.83 4.85 -5.87
C LEU A 106 2.36 4.80 -5.86
N LEU A 107 2.97 4.40 -4.74
CA LEU A 107 4.41 4.15 -4.68
C LEU A 107 4.83 2.93 -5.50
N TRP A 108 4.06 1.84 -5.45
CA TRP A 108 4.28 0.68 -6.31
C TRP A 108 4.18 1.05 -7.80
N LEU A 109 3.16 1.81 -8.17
CA LEU A 109 2.94 2.26 -9.55
C LEU A 109 4.13 3.11 -10.04
N ARG A 110 4.66 3.99 -9.18
CA ARG A 110 5.86 4.76 -9.50
C ARG A 110 7.11 3.90 -9.65
N LEU A 111 7.27 2.88 -8.80
CA LEU A 111 8.36 1.91 -8.93
C LEU A 111 8.22 1.09 -10.23
N ALA A 112 7.01 0.69 -10.59
CA ALA A 112 6.74 -0.05 -11.82
C ALA A 112 7.00 0.80 -13.07
N TYR A 113 6.60 2.08 -13.05
CA TYR A 113 6.96 3.05 -14.09
C TYR A 113 8.48 3.23 -14.20
N PHE A 114 9.19 3.41 -13.08
CA PHE A 114 10.66 3.46 -13.06
C PHE A 114 11.29 2.19 -13.65
N GLY A 115 10.71 1.02 -13.39
CA GLY A 115 11.13 -0.26 -13.94
C GLY A 115 10.79 -0.47 -15.42
N GLY A 116 10.07 0.45 -16.06
CA GLY A 116 9.66 0.36 -17.46
C GLY A 116 8.50 -0.60 -17.72
N PHE A 117 7.74 -0.98 -16.69
CA PHE A 117 6.54 -1.82 -16.84
C PHE A 117 5.32 -1.04 -17.35
N PHE A 118 5.37 0.28 -17.22
CA PHE A 118 4.39 1.22 -17.76
C PHE A 118 5.15 2.27 -18.57
N ASP A 119 4.62 2.63 -19.74
CA ASP A 119 5.03 3.86 -20.41
C ASP A 119 4.37 5.09 -19.76
N GLU A 120 4.70 6.29 -20.26
CA GLU A 120 4.17 7.55 -19.71
C GLU A 120 2.64 7.65 -19.81
N ALA A 121 2.06 7.19 -20.92
CA ALA A 121 0.62 7.24 -21.14
C ALA A 121 -0.10 6.27 -20.20
N GLN A 122 0.40 5.04 -20.07
CA GLN A 122 -0.16 4.03 -19.18
C GLN A 122 -0.01 4.44 -17.70
N TYR A 123 1.13 5.03 -17.32
CA TYR A 123 1.33 5.55 -15.97
C TYR A 123 0.38 6.71 -15.64
N SER A 124 0.09 7.59 -16.59
CA SER A 124 -0.94 8.63 -16.43
C SER A 124 -2.32 8.01 -16.29
N GLU A 125 -2.67 7.06 -17.15
CA GLU A 125 -3.98 6.39 -17.14
C GLU A 125 -4.24 5.66 -15.80
N GLU A 126 -3.26 4.97 -15.25
CA GLU A 126 -3.39 4.31 -13.93
C GLU A 126 -3.60 5.32 -12.80
N GLN A 127 -2.94 6.48 -12.83
CA GLN A 127 -3.20 7.53 -11.85
C GLN A 127 -4.62 8.11 -11.99
N ASP A 128 -5.12 8.27 -13.22
CA ASP A 128 -6.48 8.75 -13.47
C ASP A 128 -7.55 7.74 -13.03
N ARG A 129 -7.26 6.43 -13.13
CA ARG A 129 -8.10 5.38 -12.53
C ARG A 129 -8.18 5.53 -11.02
N VAL A 130 -7.06 5.81 -10.34
CA VAL A 130 -7.07 6.09 -8.89
C VAL A 130 -7.88 7.34 -8.57
N ARG A 131 -7.69 8.45 -9.30
CA ARG A 131 -8.51 9.67 -9.10
C ARG A 131 -10.00 9.39 -9.26
N THR A 132 -10.37 8.62 -10.29
CA THR A 132 -11.76 8.24 -10.55
C THR A 132 -12.32 7.39 -9.41
N LEU A 133 -11.55 6.42 -8.90
CA LEU A 133 -11.93 5.61 -7.74
C LEU A 133 -12.17 6.49 -6.51
N LEU A 134 -11.21 7.36 -6.18
CA LEU A 134 -11.29 8.26 -5.03
C LEU A 134 -12.53 9.16 -5.09
N GLN A 135 -12.78 9.76 -6.26
CA GLN A 135 -13.95 10.62 -6.47
C GLN A 135 -15.25 9.83 -6.32
N THR A 136 -15.36 8.68 -6.99
CA THR A 136 -16.59 7.87 -7.02
C THR A 136 -16.93 7.35 -5.62
N GLU A 137 -15.96 6.74 -4.94
CA GLU A 137 -16.15 6.20 -3.59
C GLU A 137 -16.35 7.33 -2.57
N GLY A 138 -15.66 8.45 -2.75
CA GLY A 138 -15.81 9.65 -1.94
C GLY A 138 -17.21 10.24 -1.98
N GLU A 139 -17.77 10.42 -3.18
CA GLU A 139 -19.15 10.85 -3.40
C GLU A 139 -20.19 9.86 -2.87
N SER A 140 -19.82 8.57 -2.75
CA SER A 140 -20.67 7.54 -2.14
C SER A 140 -20.67 7.54 -0.60
N GLY A 141 -19.86 8.40 0.03
CA GLY A 141 -19.83 8.63 1.48
C GLY A 141 -18.49 8.41 2.15
N LYS A 142 -17.44 7.96 1.44
CA LYS A 142 -16.09 7.81 1.97
C LYS A 142 -15.29 9.11 1.91
N THR A 143 -15.69 10.10 2.70
CA THR A 143 -15.17 11.49 2.59
C THR A 143 -13.64 11.60 2.74
N HIS A 144 -13.01 10.71 3.52
CA HIS A 144 -11.55 10.64 3.64
C HIS A 144 -10.83 10.40 2.30
N LEU A 145 -11.50 9.80 1.31
CA LEU A 145 -10.94 9.61 -0.04
C LEU A 145 -10.96 10.90 -0.86
N LEU A 146 -11.94 11.79 -0.62
CA LEU A 146 -11.94 13.13 -1.22
C LEU A 146 -10.83 13.98 -0.60
N GLU A 147 -10.64 13.89 0.71
CA GLU A 147 -9.54 14.56 1.42
C GLU A 147 -8.17 14.07 0.91
N PHE A 148 -8.02 12.75 0.68
CA PHE A 148 -6.82 12.19 0.07
C PHE A 148 -6.59 12.76 -1.34
N LEU A 149 -7.63 12.82 -2.17
CA LEU A 149 -7.53 13.35 -3.53
C LEU A 149 -7.15 14.84 -3.53
N GLU A 150 -7.77 15.66 -2.68
CA GLU A 150 -7.46 17.08 -2.55
C GLU A 150 -6.01 17.31 -2.14
N GLU A 151 -5.54 16.58 -1.12
CA GLU A 151 -4.14 16.66 -0.67
C GLU A 151 -3.18 16.22 -1.77
N TRP A 152 -3.53 15.18 -2.54
CA TRP A 152 -2.69 14.71 -3.64
C TRP A 152 -2.51 15.78 -4.71
N GLU A 153 -3.61 16.44 -5.11
CA GLU A 153 -3.55 17.54 -6.09
C GLU A 153 -2.80 18.77 -5.56
N ARG A 154 -2.94 19.08 -4.26
CA ARG A 154 -2.18 20.16 -3.60
C ARG A 154 -0.67 19.90 -3.69
N LEU A 155 -0.23 18.69 -3.32
CA LEU A 155 1.18 18.29 -3.34
C LEU A 155 1.81 18.31 -4.73
N LEU A 156 1.01 18.04 -5.79
CA LEU A 156 1.47 18.14 -7.17
C LEU A 156 1.60 19.60 -7.65
N THR A 157 0.70 20.48 -7.20
CA THR A 157 0.63 21.88 -7.65
C THR A 157 1.66 22.78 -6.98
N GLU A 158 1.95 22.59 -5.69
CA GLU A 158 2.90 23.43 -4.92
C GLU A 158 4.35 23.45 -5.46
N TYR A 159 4.68 22.56 -6.39
CA TYR A 159 6.00 22.52 -7.03
C TYR A 159 6.09 23.30 -8.35
N LEU A 160 4.95 23.67 -8.96
CA LEU A 160 4.91 24.42 -10.21
C LEU A 160 4.88 25.94 -10.00
N ALA A 161 4.84 26.39 -8.73
CA ALA A 161 4.90 27.80 -8.31
C ALA A 161 6.30 28.14 -7.77
#